data_AF-A0A2H9NXA3-F1
#
_entry.id   AF-A0A2H9NXA3-F1
#
_cell.length_a   1.000
_cell.length_b   1.000
_cell.length_c   1.000
_cell.angle_alpha   90.00
_cell.angle_beta   90.00
_cell.angle_gamma   90.00
#
_symmetry.space_group_name_H-M   'P 1'
#
loop_
_entity.id
_entity.type
_entity.pdbx_description
1 polymer ?
#
loop_
_entity_poly.entity_id
_entity_poly.type
_entity_poly.pdbx_seq_one_letter_code
_entity_poly.pdbx_strand_id
1 'polypeptide(L)'
;MDKEIAKSEVEKIVKKFQSYPKEKLDSMPEEDIKFQFIEPLLEALGWKREEISKEYRVLKGRADYLIKIGNQNKLVVEAKKTNVRLEEKEGKQAVSYAHHKNIKFSVLTNFKQIRVYHALSNIKNIDKNLLKDDKGYCG
;
A
#
# COMPACT_ATOMS: atom_id res chain seq x y z
N MET A 1 9.88 -17.33 -3.80
CA MET A 1 9.42 -17.74 -2.45
C MET A 1 8.28 -18.72 -2.64
N ASP A 2 8.24 -19.78 -1.84
CA ASP A 2 7.14 -20.75 -1.88
C ASP A 2 5.84 -20.10 -1.38
N LYS A 3 4.70 -20.45 -1.98
CA LYS A 3 3.39 -19.86 -1.66
C LYS A 3 2.96 -20.16 -0.22
N GLU A 4 3.25 -21.34 0.29
CA GLU A 4 2.92 -21.72 1.66
C GLU A 4 3.81 -20.98 2.67
N ILE A 5 5.07 -20.74 2.32
CA ILE A 5 5.98 -19.90 3.13
C ILE A 5 5.46 -18.46 3.18
N ALA A 6 5.12 -17.87 2.02
CA ALA A 6 4.58 -16.51 1.95
C ALA A 6 3.30 -16.37 2.79
N LYS A 7 2.40 -17.34 2.70
CA LYS A 7 1.17 -17.37 3.50
C LYS A 7 1.45 -17.42 5.00
N SER A 8 2.37 -18.28 5.43
CA SER A 8 2.79 -18.40 6.84
C SER A 8 3.39 -17.09 7.37
N GLU A 9 4.24 -16.42 6.60
CA GLU A 9 4.80 -15.12 6.98
C GLU A 9 3.74 -14.03 7.08
N VAL A 10 2.81 -13.95 6.13
CA VAL A 10 1.69 -13.02 6.20
C VAL A 10 0.83 -13.30 7.44
N GLU A 11 0.53 -14.56 7.75
CA GLU A 11 -0.22 -14.92 8.97
C GLU A 11 0.48 -14.46 10.26
N LYS A 12 1.81 -14.57 10.33
CA LYS A 12 2.59 -14.07 11.48
C LYS A 12 2.47 -12.56 11.63
N ILE A 13 2.58 -11.81 10.53
CA ILE A 13 2.49 -10.34 10.54
C ILE A 13 1.08 -9.92 10.97
N VAL A 14 0.03 -10.59 10.46
CA VAL A 14 -1.36 -10.32 10.86
C VAL A 14 -1.58 -10.64 12.34
N LYS A 15 -1.10 -11.77 12.85
CA LYS A 15 -1.18 -12.13 14.27
C LYS A 15 -0.48 -11.10 15.16
N LYS A 16 0.72 -10.66 14.76
CA LYS A 16 1.45 -9.58 15.44
C LYS A 16 0.65 -8.28 15.47
N PHE A 17 0.02 -7.90 14.36
CA PHE A 17 -0.82 -6.70 14.34
C PHE A 17 -2.02 -6.83 15.28
N GLN A 18 -2.72 -7.98 15.25
CA GLN A 18 -3.87 -8.27 16.08
C GLN A 18 -3.55 -8.38 17.58
N SER A 19 -2.30 -8.66 17.96
CA SER A 19 -1.90 -8.73 19.37
C SER A 19 -1.80 -7.36 20.05
N TYR A 20 -1.74 -6.26 19.28
CA TYR A 20 -1.72 -4.93 19.86
C TYR A 20 -3.14 -4.46 20.22
N PRO A 21 -3.32 -3.79 21.38
CA PRO A 21 -4.54 -3.04 21.66
C PRO A 21 -4.80 -2.00 20.58
N LYS A 22 -6.07 -1.77 20.25
CA LYS A 22 -6.49 -0.81 19.23
C LYS A 22 -5.93 0.58 19.50
N GLU A 23 -5.99 1.03 20.76
CA GLU A 23 -5.52 2.35 21.20
C GLU A 23 -4.02 2.51 20.95
N LYS A 24 -3.27 1.43 21.17
CA LYS A 24 -1.83 1.42 20.91
C LYS A 24 -1.55 1.55 19.42
N LEU A 25 -2.24 0.78 18.57
CA LEU A 25 -2.10 0.88 17.11
C LEU A 25 -2.50 2.26 16.59
N ASP A 26 -3.61 2.81 17.06
CA ASP A 26 -4.14 4.11 16.61
C ASP A 26 -3.22 5.28 17.05
N SER A 27 -2.45 5.10 18.12
CA SER A 27 -1.41 6.05 18.57
C SER A 27 -0.07 5.93 17.83
N MET A 28 0.18 4.82 17.13
CA MET A 28 1.47 4.61 16.48
C MET A 28 1.72 5.64 15.36
N PRO A 29 2.93 6.20 15.26
CA PRO A 29 3.38 6.95 14.09
C PRO A 29 3.21 6.15 12.80
N GLU A 30 2.95 6.85 11.70
CA GLU A 30 2.80 6.21 10.38
C GLU A 30 4.07 5.45 9.96
N GLU A 31 5.24 5.98 10.30
CA GLU A 31 6.54 5.34 10.06
C GLU A 31 6.69 4.02 10.82
N ASP A 32 6.14 3.93 12.04
CA ASP A 32 6.15 2.69 12.81
C ASP A 32 5.22 1.64 12.18
N ILE A 33 4.04 2.06 11.69
CA ILE A 33 3.12 1.15 10.98
C ILE A 33 3.78 0.61 9.69
N LYS A 34 4.43 1.51 8.95
CA LYS A 34 5.23 1.20 7.76
C LYS A 34 6.29 0.15 8.05
N PHE A 35 7.17 0.43 9.00
CA PHE A 35 8.29 -0.43 9.36
C PHE A 35 7.84 -1.76 9.98
N GLN A 36 6.84 -1.76 10.86
CA GLN A 36 6.47 -2.96 11.61
C GLN A 36 5.54 -3.91 10.87
N PHE A 37 4.79 -3.43 9.87
CA PHE A 37 3.72 -4.20 9.23
C PHE A 37 3.74 -4.12 7.70
N ILE A 38 3.91 -2.94 7.10
CA ILE A 38 3.80 -2.78 5.65
C ILE A 38 5.06 -3.29 4.93
N GLU A 39 6.25 -2.92 5.40
CA GLU A 39 7.51 -3.41 4.83
C GLU A 39 7.63 -4.94 4.95
N PRO A 40 7.38 -5.54 6.14
CA PRO A 40 7.32 -7.00 6.26
C PRO A 40 6.27 -7.64 5.36
N LEU A 41 5.11 -7.01 5.15
CA LEU A 41 4.08 -7.52 4.24
C LEU A 41 4.57 -7.52 2.80
N LEU A 42 5.24 -6.46 2.34
CA LEU A 42 5.82 -6.40 1.00
C LEU A 42 6.87 -7.50 0.80
N GLU A 43 7.76 -7.68 1.78
CA GLU A 43 8.75 -8.76 1.78
C GLU A 43 8.10 -10.15 1.75
N ALA A 44 7.08 -10.39 2.58
CA ALA A 44 6.34 -11.65 2.63
C ALA A 44 5.53 -11.93 1.35
N LEU A 45 5.18 -10.89 0.58
CA LEU A 45 4.58 -11.03 -0.76
C LEU A 45 5.63 -11.29 -1.86
N GLY A 46 6.92 -11.31 -1.52
CA GLY A 46 8.01 -11.68 -2.41
C GLY A 46 8.77 -10.52 -3.03
N TRP A 47 8.48 -9.28 -2.64
CA TRP A 47 9.26 -8.12 -3.06
C TRP A 47 10.58 -8.06 -2.31
N LYS A 48 11.68 -7.87 -3.02
CA LYS A 48 12.99 -7.71 -2.39
C LYS A 48 13.22 -6.27 -1.97
N ARG A 49 14.10 -6.04 -0.99
CA ARG A 49 14.38 -4.68 -0.50
C ARG A 49 14.90 -3.75 -1.60
N GLU A 50 15.73 -4.25 -2.51
CA GLU A 50 16.23 -3.50 -3.66
C GLU A 50 15.14 -3.12 -4.67
N GLU A 51 14.01 -3.84 -4.66
CA GLU A 51 12.84 -3.55 -5.49
C GLU A 51 11.91 -2.50 -4.86
N ILE A 52 12.09 -2.22 -3.56
CA ILE A 52 11.27 -1.29 -2.78
C ILE A 52 12.04 0.03 -2.59
N SER A 53 11.69 1.05 -3.35
CA SER A 53 12.26 2.38 -3.20
C SER A 53 11.38 3.25 -2.31
N LYS A 54 11.92 3.76 -1.20
CA LYS A 54 11.25 4.78 -0.38
C LYS A 54 11.42 6.14 -1.05
N GLU A 55 10.41 6.64 -1.75
CA GLU A 55 10.55 7.92 -2.45
C GLU A 55 10.34 9.11 -1.51
N TYR A 56 11.43 9.82 -1.25
CA TYR A 56 11.39 11.09 -0.54
C TYR A 56 11.14 12.23 -1.53
N ARG A 57 9.90 12.77 -1.50
CA ARG A 57 9.47 14.07 -2.03
C ARG A 57 9.86 14.39 -3.48
N VAL A 58 8.86 14.43 -4.35
CA VAL A 58 8.94 15.17 -5.62
C VAL A 58 7.92 16.31 -5.64
N LEU A 59 8.22 17.36 -6.41
CA LEU A 59 7.45 18.60 -6.54
C LEU A 59 5.98 18.43 -6.96
N LYS A 60 5.56 17.25 -7.45
CA LYS A 60 4.19 16.94 -7.92
C LYS A 60 3.66 15.61 -7.35
N GLY A 61 3.70 15.46 -6.03
CA GLY A 61 3.16 14.30 -5.32
C GLY A 61 4.23 13.50 -4.58
N ARG A 62 3.79 12.69 -3.61
CA ARG A 62 4.62 11.82 -2.78
C ARG A 62 3.93 10.47 -2.72
N ALA A 63 4.71 9.41 -2.78
CA ALA A 63 4.29 8.07 -2.39
C ALA A 63 5.29 7.54 -1.39
N ASP A 64 4.84 6.65 -0.50
CA ASP A 64 5.73 6.07 0.50
C ASP A 64 6.65 5.01 -0.09
N TYR A 65 6.14 4.19 -1.00
CA TYR A 65 6.92 3.18 -1.70
C TYR A 65 6.66 3.18 -3.20
N LEU A 66 7.74 3.03 -3.95
CA LEU A 66 7.72 2.72 -5.37
C LEU A 66 8.35 1.33 -5.56
N ILE A 67 7.56 0.41 -6.11
CA ILE A 67 7.97 -0.97 -6.34
C ILE A 67 8.41 -1.14 -7.79
N LYS A 68 9.58 -1.75 -8.00
CA LYS A 68 10.21 -1.96 -9.30
C LYS A 68 10.50 -3.43 -9.54
N ILE A 69 10.29 -3.90 -10.77
CA ILE A 69 10.82 -5.19 -11.23
C ILE A 69 11.84 -4.90 -12.33
N GLY A 70 13.10 -5.22 -12.06
CA GLY A 70 14.22 -4.75 -12.89
C GLY A 70 14.20 -3.23 -13.00
N ASN A 71 14.21 -2.70 -14.22
CA ASN A 71 14.18 -1.24 -14.47
C ASN A 71 12.77 -0.66 -14.65
N GLN A 72 11.71 -1.43 -14.40
CA GLN A 72 10.33 -0.99 -14.63
C GLN A 72 9.59 -0.73 -13.31
N ASN A 73 9.04 0.48 -13.18
CA ASN A 73 8.12 0.83 -12.09
C ASN A 73 6.79 0.08 -12.25
N LYS A 74 6.33 -0.62 -11.21
CA LYS A 74 5.14 -1.49 -11.27
C LYS A 74 4.00 -1.04 -10.38
N LEU A 75 4.32 -0.57 -9.18
CA LEU A 75 3.32 -0.27 -8.15
C LEU A 75 3.76 0.92 -7.32
N VAL A 76 2.79 1.75 -6.96
CA VAL A 76 2.95 2.83 -5.99
C VAL A 76 2.17 2.44 -4.75
N VAL A 77 2.76 2.58 -3.56
CA VAL A 77 2.09 2.31 -2.28
C VAL A 77 2.13 3.55 -1.41
N GLU A 78 0.96 3.96 -0.94
CA GLU A 78 0.74 5.02 0.03
C GLU A 78 0.22 4.40 1.32
N ALA A 79 0.94 4.64 2.40
CA ALA A 79 0.60 4.15 3.72
C ALA A 79 -0.04 5.27 4.55
N LYS A 80 -0.91 4.87 5.47
CA LYS A 80 -1.53 5.77 6.46
C LYS A 80 -1.47 5.15 7.84
N LYS A 81 -1.64 6.00 8.85
CA LYS A 81 -1.92 5.53 10.21
C LYS A 81 -3.17 4.65 10.23
N THR A 82 -3.19 3.69 11.14
CA THR A 82 -4.29 2.77 11.38
C THR A 82 -5.62 3.47 11.63
N ASN A 83 -5.64 4.60 12.34
CA ASN A 83 -6.87 5.34 12.64
C ASN A 83 -7.39 6.22 11.48
N VAL A 84 -6.67 6.29 10.36
CA VAL A 84 -7.13 7.02 9.17
C VAL A 84 -8.09 6.15 8.39
N ARG A 85 -9.31 6.66 8.17
CA ARG A 85 -10.27 6.08 7.24
C ARG A 85 -9.76 6.29 5.81
N LEU A 86 -9.70 5.22 5.01
CA LEU A 86 -9.22 5.29 3.64
C LEU A 86 -10.35 5.79 2.72
N GLU A 87 -10.43 7.11 2.51
CA GLU A 87 -11.35 7.73 1.56
C GLU A 87 -10.64 8.04 0.23
N GLU A 88 -11.39 8.54 -0.75
CA GLU A 88 -10.86 8.86 -2.07
C GLU A 88 -9.73 9.90 -1.99
N LYS A 89 -9.85 10.91 -1.13
CA LYS A 89 -8.89 12.02 -1.04
C LYS A 89 -7.49 11.55 -0.61
N GLU A 90 -7.40 10.51 0.22
CA GLU A 90 -6.14 9.90 0.68
C GLU A 90 -5.43 9.15 -0.45
N GLY A 91 -6.17 8.62 -1.42
CA GLY A 91 -5.61 7.91 -2.58
C GLY A 91 -5.17 8.83 -3.71
N LYS A 92 -5.70 10.07 -3.78
CA LYS A 92 -5.48 10.99 -4.91
C LYS A 92 -4.01 11.28 -5.16
N GLN A 93 -3.22 11.44 -4.10
CA GLN A 93 -1.79 11.76 -4.22
C GLN A 93 -1.04 10.59 -4.88
N ALA A 94 -1.28 9.37 -4.42
CA ALA A 94 -0.63 8.16 -4.92
C ALA A 94 -1.07 7.81 -6.35
N VAL A 95 -2.37 7.94 -6.66
CA VAL A 95 -2.91 7.74 -8.01
C VAL A 95 -2.37 8.79 -8.98
N SER A 96 -2.34 10.06 -8.58
CA SER A 96 -1.77 11.13 -9.39
C SER A 96 -0.29 10.85 -9.67
N TYR A 97 0.48 10.49 -8.64
CA TYR A 97 1.89 10.12 -8.81
C TYR A 97 2.06 8.95 -9.80
N ALA A 98 1.30 7.87 -9.61
CA ALA A 98 1.33 6.70 -10.48
C ALA A 98 0.98 7.08 -11.94
N HIS A 99 -0.07 7.86 -12.16
CA HIS A 99 -0.48 8.35 -13.48
C HIS A 99 0.63 9.14 -14.17
N HIS A 100 1.24 10.12 -13.48
CA HIS A 100 2.32 10.93 -14.05
C HIS A 100 3.57 10.11 -14.41
N LYS A 101 3.80 8.99 -13.72
CA LYS A 101 4.92 8.07 -13.97
C LYS A 101 4.55 6.91 -14.91
N ASN A 102 3.35 6.93 -15.49
CA ASN A 102 2.80 5.86 -16.33
C ASN A 102 2.82 4.47 -15.64
N ILE A 103 2.52 4.44 -14.34
CA ILE A 103 2.43 3.24 -13.51
C ILE A 103 0.97 2.81 -13.42
N LYS A 104 0.69 1.53 -13.70
CA LYS A 104 -0.68 1.03 -13.83
C LYS A 104 -1.47 1.02 -12.53
N PHE A 105 -0.81 0.72 -11.41
CA PHE A 105 -1.49 0.47 -10.15
C PHE A 105 -0.94 1.36 -9.02
N SER A 106 -1.86 1.79 -8.15
CA SER A 106 -1.56 2.46 -6.89
C SER A 106 -2.34 1.78 -5.76
N VAL A 107 -1.69 1.60 -4.62
CA VAL A 107 -2.24 1.00 -3.40
C VAL A 107 -2.29 2.06 -2.31
N LEU A 108 -3.42 2.18 -1.65
CA LEU A 108 -3.58 2.93 -0.40
C LEU A 108 -3.87 1.93 0.72
N THR A 109 -3.11 1.97 1.80
CA THR A 109 -3.32 1.05 2.93
C THR A 109 -3.00 1.69 4.28
N ASN A 110 -3.70 1.25 5.32
CA ASN A 110 -3.38 1.50 6.73
C ASN A 110 -3.13 0.18 7.48
N PHE A 111 -2.76 -0.87 6.73
CA PHE A 111 -2.66 -2.27 7.13
C PHE A 111 -3.99 -2.96 7.50
N LYS A 112 -4.98 -2.23 8.03
CA LYS A 112 -6.34 -2.78 8.29
C LYS A 112 -7.16 -2.95 7.02
N GLN A 113 -6.94 -2.10 6.02
CA GLN A 113 -7.67 -2.04 4.76
C GLN A 113 -6.68 -1.81 3.62
N ILE A 114 -7.05 -2.28 2.42
CA ILE A 114 -6.26 -2.13 1.21
C ILE A 114 -7.17 -1.69 0.06
N ARG A 115 -6.93 -0.49 -0.44
CA ARG A 115 -7.56 0.02 -1.66
C ARG A 115 -6.57 -0.02 -2.82
N VAL A 116 -6.91 -0.73 -3.88
CA VAL A 116 -6.09 -0.82 -5.10
C VAL A 116 -6.78 -0.07 -6.23
N TYR A 117 -6.08 0.87 -6.85
CA TYR A 117 -6.60 1.70 -7.93
C TYR A 117 -5.89 1.39 -9.25
N HIS A 118 -6.65 1.31 -10.34
CA HIS A 118 -6.09 1.40 -11.68
C HIS A 118 -5.81 2.88 -12.02
N ALA A 119 -4.55 3.30 -11.90
CA ALA A 119 -4.16 4.71 -11.91
C ALA A 119 -4.16 5.37 -13.30
N LEU A 120 -4.18 4.58 -14.37
CA LEU A 120 -4.23 5.08 -15.76
C LEU A 120 -5.67 5.32 -16.26
N SER A 121 -6.66 5.10 -15.40
CA SER A 121 -8.08 5.32 -15.72
C SER A 121 -8.61 6.49 -14.91
N ASN A 122 -9.47 7.30 -15.53
CA ASN A 122 -10.29 8.36 -14.91
C ASN A 122 -9.77 8.96 -13.59
N ILE A 123 -8.73 9.80 -13.68
CA ILE A 123 -8.04 10.38 -12.51
C ILE A 123 -8.85 11.42 -11.71
N LYS A 124 -10.00 11.88 -12.24
CA LYS A 124 -10.86 12.86 -11.55
C LYS A 124 -11.69 12.22 -10.44
N ASN A 125 -12.09 10.95 -10.61
CA ASN A 125 -12.90 10.19 -9.66
C ASN A 125 -12.26 8.82 -9.46
N ILE A 126 -11.21 8.75 -8.64
CA ILE A 126 -10.34 7.58 -8.58
C ILE A 126 -11.05 6.36 -7.99
N ASP A 127 -12.05 6.56 -7.13
CA ASP A 127 -12.85 5.47 -6.55
C ASP A 127 -13.63 4.69 -7.60
N LYS A 128 -13.87 5.26 -8.80
CA LYS A 128 -14.45 4.52 -9.93
C LYS A 128 -13.48 3.49 -10.53
N ASN A 129 -12.19 3.61 -10.23
CA ASN A 129 -11.13 2.73 -10.72
C ASN A 129 -10.62 1.79 -9.62
N LEU A 130 -11.34 1.69 -8.50
CA LEU A 130 -11.04 0.70 -7.47
C LEU A 130 -11.20 -0.70 -8.04
N LEU A 131 -10.16 -1.51 -7.88
CA LEU A 131 -10.25 -2.95 -8.08
C LEU A 131 -11.05 -3.51 -6.91
N LYS A 132 -12.07 -4.28 -7.26
CA LYS A 132 -12.98 -4.92 -6.31
C LYS A 132 -12.83 -6.43 -6.45
N ASP A 133 -13.02 -7.13 -5.34
CA ASP A 133 -13.18 -8.58 -5.40
C ASP A 133 -14.50 -8.96 -6.12
N ASP A 134 -14.73 -10.26 -6.29
CA ASP A 134 -15.92 -10.80 -6.97
C ASP A 134 -17.23 -10.43 -6.25
N LYS A 135 -17.15 -9.96 -5.00
CA LYS A 135 -18.29 -9.51 -4.19
C LYS A 135 -18.46 -7.98 -4.22
N GLY A 136 -17.61 -7.27 -4.96
CA GLY A 136 -17.66 -5.82 -5.09
C GLY A 136 -16.99 -5.07 -3.93
N TYR A 137 -16.33 -5.76 -3.00
CA TYR A 137 -15.65 -5.13 -1.86
C TYR A 137 -14.23 -4.71 -2.22
N CYS A 138 -13.81 -3.60 -1.65
CA CYS A 138 -12.41 -3.22 -1.54
C CYS A 138 -12.00 -3.65 -0.12
N GLY A 139 -11.07 -4.60 0.00
CA GLY A 139 -10.66 -5.19 1.29
C GLY A 139 -10.18 -4.18 2.34
#